data_AF-A0A6I2RJC0-F1
#
_entry.id   AF-A0A6I2RJC0-F1
#
_cell.length_a   1.000
_cell.length_b   1.000
_cell.length_c   1.000
_cell.angle_alpha   90.00
_cell.angle_beta   90.00
_cell.angle_gamma   90.00
#
_symmetry.space_group_name_H-M   'P 1'
#
loop_
_entity.id
_entity.type
_entity.pdbx_description
1 polymer ?
#
loop_
_entity_poly.entity_id
_entity_poly.type
_entity_poly.pdbx_seq_one_letter_code
_entity_poly.pdbx_strand_id
1 'polypeptide(L)'
;MKILDFDLEGNHFIIEADVSPHQKADDEMECQWLQYDFENAQVYKETDGIVSPFQITAVAWAGYQVTADHALNDVIGRISRNETGTLTVHYVCPELQAFFDELKKYPAINGERTVPYFIFHSGDMARLAYATNEFLYYEDSNGMPLMFRTDDGTLVSDNEFADMGLYESEENVENGTEQILPFTDYCSDEESACDLEDEEDMEL
;
A
#
# COMPACT_ATOMS: atom_id res chain seq x y z
N MET A 1 -0.86 -2.57 21.39
CA MET A 1 -1.51 -1.22 21.47
C MET A 1 -2.43 -1.02 20.28
N LYS A 2 -3.40 -0.11 20.34
CA LYS A 2 -4.30 0.16 19.20
C LYS A 2 -3.56 0.82 18.03
N ILE A 3 -3.60 0.17 16.87
CA ILE A 3 -2.93 0.61 15.63
C ILE A 3 -3.94 1.23 14.67
N LEU A 4 -5.08 0.56 14.46
CA LEU A 4 -6.11 0.98 13.51
C LEU A 4 -7.50 0.89 14.11
N ASP A 5 -8.38 1.78 13.63
CA ASP A 5 -9.82 1.79 13.81
C ASP A 5 -10.45 2.15 12.48
N PHE A 6 -11.31 1.28 11.95
CA PHE A 6 -11.87 1.45 10.63
C PHE A 6 -13.17 0.68 10.45
N ASP A 7 -13.98 1.15 9.50
CA ASP A 7 -15.07 0.37 8.93
C ASP A 7 -14.60 -0.29 7.64
N LEU A 8 -14.89 -1.58 7.49
CA LEU A 8 -14.70 -2.34 6.26
C LEU A 8 -16.02 -3.03 5.90
N GLU A 9 -16.53 -2.75 4.70
CA GLU A 9 -17.79 -3.29 4.18
C GLU A 9 -18.97 -3.13 5.17
N GLY A 10 -19.02 -1.97 5.83
CA GLY A 10 -20.07 -1.63 6.80
C GLY A 10 -19.93 -2.31 8.17
N ASN A 11 -18.80 -2.97 8.45
CA ASN A 11 -18.48 -3.55 9.74
C ASN A 11 -17.34 -2.78 10.40
N HIS A 12 -17.44 -2.54 11.70
CA HIS A 12 -16.43 -1.80 12.46
C HIS A 12 -15.38 -2.74 13.08
N PHE A 13 -14.10 -2.43 12.85
CA PHE A 13 -12.96 -3.21 13.28
C PHE A 13 -11.90 -2.36 13.98
N ILE A 14 -11.21 -2.99 14.93
CA ILE A 14 -10.05 -2.42 15.61
C ILE A 14 -8.91 -3.43 15.48
N ILE A 15 -7.71 -2.97 15.12
CA ILE A 15 -6.50 -3.79 15.13
C ILE A 15 -5.56 -3.26 16.21
N GLU A 16 -5.11 -4.17 17.06
CA GLU A 16 -4.01 -3.94 17.99
C GLU A 16 -2.79 -4.73 17.57
N ALA A 17 -1.59 -4.21 17.78
CA ALA A 17 -0.32 -4.91 17.55
C ALA A 17 0.74 -4.40 18.53
N ASP A 18 1.83 -5.14 18.65
CA ASP A 18 3.06 -4.64 19.25
C ASP A 18 3.76 -3.71 18.27
N VAL A 19 4.45 -2.69 18.80
CA VAL A 19 5.15 -1.69 18.00
C VAL A 19 6.58 -1.60 18.49
N SER A 20 7.54 -1.82 17.59
CA SER A 20 8.96 -1.67 17.85
C SER A 20 9.61 -0.78 16.79
N PRO A 21 10.57 0.08 17.16
CA PRO A 21 11.36 0.78 16.16
C PRO A 21 12.07 -0.25 15.27
N HIS A 22 11.97 -0.05 13.96
CA HIS A 22 12.60 -0.89 12.97
C HIS A 22 14.13 -0.84 13.16
N GLN A 23 14.76 -2.00 13.30
CA GLN A 23 16.21 -2.08 13.49
C GLN A 23 16.89 -2.20 12.13
N LYS A 24 17.62 -1.15 11.73
CA LYS A 24 18.40 -1.06 10.47
C LYS A 24 19.48 -2.15 10.26
N ALA A 25 19.55 -3.18 11.09
CA ALA A 25 20.71 -4.08 11.20
C ALA A 25 20.52 -5.48 10.61
N ASP A 26 19.31 -5.90 10.21
CA ASP A 26 19.11 -7.19 9.56
C ASP A 26 18.20 -7.05 8.34
N ASP A 27 18.74 -7.54 7.21
CA ASP A 27 18.09 -7.95 5.96
C ASP A 27 17.60 -6.91 4.91
N GLU A 28 18.04 -7.18 3.67
CA GLU A 28 17.77 -6.48 2.40
C GLU A 28 16.29 -6.57 1.93
N MET A 29 15.36 -7.06 2.75
CA MET A 29 14.00 -7.47 2.31
C MET A 29 12.83 -6.76 3.00
N GLU A 30 13.08 -5.84 3.93
CA GLU A 30 12.01 -5.11 4.63
C GLU A 30 11.87 -3.67 4.14
N CYS A 31 10.64 -3.16 4.12
CA CYS A 31 10.33 -1.80 3.65
C CYS A 31 11.04 -0.74 4.49
N GLN A 32 12.13 -0.17 3.96
CA GLN A 32 12.95 0.84 4.64
C GLN A 32 12.20 2.15 4.96
N TRP A 33 11.02 2.34 4.36
CA TRP A 33 10.16 3.51 4.60
C TRP A 33 9.34 3.36 5.89
N LEU A 34 9.13 2.12 6.36
CA LEU A 34 8.54 1.87 7.68
C LEU A 34 9.61 2.01 8.75
N GLN A 35 9.43 3.01 9.62
CA GLN A 35 10.34 3.22 10.76
C GLN A 35 10.03 2.34 11.97
N TYR A 36 8.93 1.58 11.90
CA TYR A 36 8.41 0.75 12.98
C TYR A 36 7.85 -0.56 12.42
N ASP A 37 8.11 -1.64 13.15
CA ASP A 37 7.53 -2.95 12.91
C ASP A 37 6.24 -3.10 13.71
N PHE A 38 5.27 -3.78 13.10
CA PHE A 38 3.98 -4.08 13.71
C PHE A 38 3.77 -5.59 13.72
N GLU A 39 3.84 -6.18 14.91
CA GLU A 39 3.82 -7.64 15.08
C GLU A 39 2.75 -8.09 16.08
N ASN A 40 2.46 -9.40 16.08
CA ASN A 40 1.52 -10.04 17.00
C ASN A 40 0.12 -9.39 16.95
N ALA A 41 -0.33 -9.05 15.75
CA ALA A 41 -1.58 -8.35 15.59
C ALA A 41 -2.77 -9.16 16.13
N GLN A 42 -3.77 -8.43 16.62
CA GLN A 42 -5.05 -8.96 17.06
C GLN A 42 -6.17 -8.10 16.48
N VAL A 43 -7.16 -8.76 15.89
CA VAL A 43 -8.32 -8.10 15.30
C VAL A 43 -9.49 -8.21 16.26
N TYR A 44 -10.21 -7.11 16.42
CA TYR A 44 -11.44 -7.02 17.17
C TYR A 44 -12.53 -6.51 16.25
N LYS A 45 -13.75 -6.99 16.46
CA LYS A 45 -14.95 -6.56 15.72
C LYS A 45 -15.98 -6.02 16.70
N GLU A 46 -16.59 -4.91 16.36
CA GLU A 46 -17.76 -4.43 17.07
C GLU A 46 -19.03 -5.07 16.53
N THR A 47 -19.88 -5.55 17.42
CA THR A 47 -21.22 -6.04 17.09
C THR A 47 -22.18 -5.56 18.16
N ASP A 48 -23.21 -4.81 17.76
CA ASP A 48 -24.23 -4.24 18.66
C ASP A 48 -23.65 -3.42 19.83
N GLY A 49 -22.60 -2.62 19.59
CA GLY A 49 -21.95 -1.81 20.64
C GLY A 49 -20.88 -2.54 21.45
N ILE A 50 -20.63 -3.83 21.16
CA ILE A 50 -19.70 -4.66 21.92
C ILE A 50 -18.49 -5.01 21.04
N VAL A 51 -17.31 -4.59 21.49
CA VAL A 51 -16.03 -4.95 20.87
C VAL A 51 -15.54 -6.28 21.45
N SER A 52 -15.24 -7.25 20.59
CA SER A 52 -14.75 -8.57 21.00
C SER A 52 -13.68 -9.10 20.04
N PRO A 53 -12.78 -10.00 20.48
CA PRO A 53 -11.78 -10.62 19.61
C PRO A 53 -12.46 -11.27 18.40
N PHE A 54 -11.96 -10.96 17.22
CA PHE A 54 -12.45 -11.48 15.95
C PHE A 54 -11.51 -12.55 15.42
N GLN A 55 -12.04 -13.74 15.18
CA GLN A 55 -11.28 -14.83 14.61
C GLN A 55 -11.38 -14.81 13.09
N ILE A 56 -10.25 -14.54 12.42
CA ILE A 56 -10.16 -14.63 10.96
C ILE A 56 -10.21 -16.10 10.53
N THR A 57 -11.19 -16.41 9.68
CA THR A 57 -11.37 -17.75 9.10
C THR A 57 -11.05 -17.81 7.60
N ALA A 58 -10.56 -16.71 7.03
CA ALA A 58 -10.20 -16.63 5.62
C ALA A 58 -8.97 -17.51 5.33
N VAL A 59 -8.97 -18.09 4.13
CA VAL A 59 -7.86 -18.90 3.60
C VAL A 59 -7.47 -18.28 2.27
N ALA A 60 -6.19 -17.98 2.11
CA ALA A 60 -5.65 -17.42 0.88
C ALA A 60 -5.73 -18.45 -0.25
N TRP A 61 -5.64 -17.99 -1.49
CA TRP A 61 -5.67 -18.88 -2.67
C TRP A 61 -4.60 -20.00 -2.61
N ALA A 62 -3.41 -19.68 -2.08
CA ALA A 62 -2.34 -20.65 -1.89
C ALA A 62 -2.58 -21.65 -0.73
N GLY A 63 -3.74 -21.60 -0.08
CA GLY A 63 -4.19 -22.59 0.90
C GLY A 63 -3.74 -22.35 2.35
N TYR A 64 -3.03 -21.25 2.62
CA TYR A 64 -2.64 -20.88 3.99
C TYR A 64 -3.72 -20.05 4.67
N GLN A 65 -3.78 -20.15 6.01
CA GLN A 65 -4.73 -19.40 6.82
C GLN A 65 -4.29 -17.93 6.94
N VAL A 66 -5.22 -17.01 6.70
CA VAL A 66 -4.98 -15.58 6.88
C VAL A 66 -4.88 -15.28 8.37
N THR A 67 -3.85 -14.52 8.76
CA THR A 67 -3.57 -14.14 10.14
C THR A 67 -3.99 -12.69 10.36
N ALA A 68 -3.93 -12.24 11.62
CA ALA A 68 -4.16 -10.84 11.94
C ALA A 68 -3.07 -9.93 11.34
N ASP A 69 -1.82 -10.38 11.27
CA ASP A 69 -0.74 -9.61 10.64
C ASP A 69 -0.97 -9.46 9.12
N HIS A 70 -1.44 -10.52 8.46
CA HIS A 70 -1.86 -10.43 7.05
C HIS A 70 -2.99 -9.41 6.87
N ALA A 71 -3.98 -9.38 7.77
CA ALA A 71 -5.07 -8.40 7.71
C ALA A 71 -4.58 -6.97 7.99
N LEU A 72 -3.63 -6.78 8.91
CA LEU A 72 -3.01 -5.49 9.17
C LEU A 72 -2.29 -4.98 7.92
N ASN A 73 -1.45 -5.81 7.29
CA ASN A 73 -0.74 -5.47 6.06
C ASN A 73 -1.68 -5.13 4.90
N ASP A 74 -2.78 -5.89 4.73
CA ASP A 74 -3.80 -5.56 3.71
C ASP A 74 -4.37 -4.16 3.94
N VAL A 75 -4.85 -3.88 5.17
CA VAL A 75 -5.47 -2.58 5.50
C VAL A 75 -4.47 -1.43 5.36
N ILE A 76 -3.22 -1.59 5.81
CA ILE A 76 -2.15 -0.59 5.57
C ILE A 76 -2.01 -0.32 4.08
N GLY A 77 -1.98 -1.38 3.26
CA GLY A 77 -1.92 -1.25 1.81
C GLY A 77 -3.11 -0.49 1.23
N ARG A 78 -4.33 -0.76 1.71
CA ARG A 78 -5.55 -0.04 1.28
C ARG A 78 -5.48 1.44 1.60
N ILE A 79 -5.03 1.78 2.79
CA ILE A 79 -4.87 3.18 3.23
C ILE A 79 -3.78 3.85 2.39
N SER A 80 -2.65 3.18 2.17
CA SER A 80 -1.51 3.74 1.43
C SER A 80 -1.89 4.15 0.00
N ARG A 81 -2.80 3.39 -0.65
CA ARG A 81 -3.29 3.68 -1.99
C ARG A 81 -4.52 4.58 -2.02
N ASN A 82 -4.93 5.16 -0.89
CA ASN A 82 -6.16 5.94 -0.77
C ASN A 82 -7.39 5.19 -1.31
N GLU A 83 -7.56 3.91 -0.96
CA GLU A 83 -8.76 3.14 -1.36
C GLU A 83 -10.03 3.78 -0.80
N THR A 84 -11.10 3.82 -1.59
CA THR A 84 -12.39 4.38 -1.21
C THR A 84 -13.52 3.37 -1.41
N GLY A 85 -14.73 3.70 -0.93
CA GLY A 85 -15.94 2.89 -1.12
C GLY A 85 -16.12 1.79 -0.05
N THR A 86 -15.14 0.91 0.15
CA THR A 86 -15.26 -0.22 1.09
C THR A 86 -14.65 0.05 2.47
N LEU A 87 -13.63 0.90 2.52
CA LEU A 87 -12.85 1.22 3.71
C LEU A 87 -13.11 2.65 4.18
N THR A 88 -13.34 2.84 5.48
CA THR A 88 -13.37 4.15 6.13
C THR A 88 -12.51 4.10 7.38
N VAL A 89 -11.48 4.94 7.45
CA VAL A 89 -10.53 4.95 8.59
C VAL A 89 -10.93 6.01 9.60
N HIS A 90 -11.07 5.61 10.86
CA HIS A 90 -11.41 6.48 11.99
C HIS A 90 -10.19 6.86 12.83
N TYR A 91 -9.21 5.97 12.92
CA TYR A 91 -7.96 6.21 13.64
C TYR A 91 -6.80 5.39 13.06
N VAL A 92 -5.64 6.04 13.03
CA VAL A 92 -4.33 5.46 12.75
C VAL A 92 -3.39 5.90 13.88
N CYS A 93 -2.57 5.00 14.42
CA CYS A 93 -1.60 5.37 15.44
C CYS A 93 -0.53 6.32 14.88
N PRO A 94 0.13 7.14 15.72
CA PRO A 94 1.09 8.14 15.24
C PRO A 94 2.24 7.57 14.41
N GLU A 95 2.76 6.39 14.78
CA GLU A 95 3.87 5.72 14.11
C GLU A 95 3.51 5.35 12.67
N LEU A 96 2.32 4.79 12.47
CA LEU A 96 1.81 4.44 11.14
C LEU A 96 1.30 5.67 10.37
N GLN A 97 0.79 6.69 11.07
CA GLN A 97 0.38 7.96 10.44
C GLN A 97 1.57 8.69 9.81
N ALA A 98 2.73 8.68 10.48
CA ALA A 98 3.96 9.27 9.95
C ALA A 98 4.39 8.62 8.63
N PHE A 99 4.27 7.29 8.52
CA PHE A 99 4.51 6.58 7.28
C PHE A 99 3.56 7.04 6.16
N PHE A 100 2.25 7.10 6.42
CA PHE A 100 1.30 7.58 5.40
C PHE A 100 1.52 9.05 5.01
N ASP A 101 1.96 9.90 5.95
CA ASP A 101 2.26 11.30 5.66
C ASP A 101 3.50 11.46 4.77
N GLU A 102 4.45 10.53 4.84
CA GLU A 102 5.57 10.45 3.90
C GLU A 102 5.08 10.14 2.48
N LEU A 103 4.22 9.11 2.33
CA LEU A 103 3.66 8.72 1.02
C LEU A 103 2.85 9.84 0.36
N LYS A 104 2.11 10.63 1.17
CA LYS A 104 1.31 11.78 0.67
C LYS A 104 2.14 12.88 0.02
N LYS A 105 3.46 12.91 0.20
CA LYS A 105 4.35 13.87 -0.48
C LYS A 105 4.49 13.59 -1.97
N TYR A 106 4.09 12.41 -2.42
CA TYR A 106 4.26 11.93 -3.80
C TYR A 106 2.90 11.66 -4.49
N PRO A 107 2.05 12.68 -4.69
CA PRO A 107 0.81 12.50 -5.44
C PRO A 107 1.09 12.35 -6.96
N ALA A 108 0.80 11.19 -7.54
CA ALA A 108 1.02 10.93 -8.96
C ALA A 108 -0.10 11.51 -9.84
N ILE A 109 -1.37 11.36 -9.42
CA ILE A 109 -2.54 11.89 -10.12
C ILE A 109 -3.43 12.60 -9.12
N ASN A 110 -3.81 13.84 -9.42
CA ASN A 110 -4.75 14.62 -8.63
C ASN A 110 -6.11 14.66 -9.33
N GLY A 111 -7.09 13.96 -8.77
CA GLY A 111 -8.47 13.91 -9.25
C GLY A 111 -9.47 13.97 -8.10
N GLU A 112 -10.64 13.33 -8.28
CA GLU A 112 -11.59 13.13 -7.17
C GLU A 112 -10.97 12.29 -6.05
N ARG A 113 -10.15 11.32 -6.43
CA ARG A 113 -9.23 10.58 -5.58
C ARG A 113 -7.80 10.95 -5.95
N THR A 114 -6.96 11.20 -4.96
CA THR A 114 -5.51 11.33 -5.17
C THR A 114 -4.92 9.95 -5.33
N VAL A 115 -4.31 9.68 -6.48
CA VAL A 115 -3.54 8.45 -6.72
C VAL A 115 -2.10 8.71 -6.27
N PRO A 116 -1.60 7.98 -5.26
CA PRO A 116 -0.24 8.12 -4.79
C PRO A 116 0.75 7.43 -5.74
N TYR A 117 1.96 7.96 -5.85
CA TYR A 117 3.02 7.35 -6.66
C TYR A 117 3.57 6.08 -6.02
N PHE A 118 3.78 6.12 -4.70
CA PHE A 118 4.23 4.97 -3.91
C PHE A 118 3.08 4.41 -3.08
N ILE A 119 2.94 3.09 -3.05
CA ILE A 119 1.99 2.38 -2.20
C ILE A 119 2.69 1.27 -1.42
N PHE A 120 2.10 0.89 -0.30
CA PHE A 120 2.48 -0.29 0.45
C PHE A 120 1.69 -1.50 -0.06
N HIS A 121 2.39 -2.59 -0.36
CA HIS A 121 1.76 -3.85 -0.72
C HIS A 121 2.58 -5.02 -0.17
N SER A 122 1.92 -5.91 0.59
CA SER A 122 2.49 -7.18 1.05
C SER A 122 3.84 -7.08 1.77
N GLY A 123 4.08 -6.00 2.53
CA GLY A 123 5.32 -5.81 3.29
C GLY A 123 6.36 -4.90 2.62
N ASP A 124 6.11 -4.48 1.38
CA ASP A 124 7.07 -3.69 0.59
C ASP A 124 6.40 -2.51 -0.13
N MET A 125 7.22 -1.66 -0.75
CA MET A 125 6.80 -0.54 -1.58
C MET A 125 6.62 -0.97 -3.03
N ALA A 126 5.54 -0.49 -3.65
CA ALA A 126 5.32 -0.56 -5.08
C ALA A 126 5.16 0.86 -5.65
N ARG A 127 5.59 1.06 -6.90
CA ARG A 127 5.56 2.37 -7.58
C ARG A 127 4.62 2.37 -8.78
N LEU A 128 3.96 3.48 -9.05
CA LEU A 128 3.06 3.59 -10.20
C LEU A 128 3.87 3.54 -11.50
N ALA A 129 3.56 2.57 -12.37
CA ALA A 129 4.27 2.34 -13.63
C ALA A 129 3.40 2.65 -14.85
N TYR A 130 2.09 2.40 -14.76
CA TYR A 130 1.14 2.67 -15.85
C TYR A 130 -0.24 3.02 -15.30
N ALA A 131 -0.95 3.91 -15.97
CA ALA A 131 -2.27 4.35 -15.53
C ALA A 131 -3.21 4.63 -16.71
N THR A 132 -4.41 4.06 -16.64
CA THR A 132 -5.53 4.35 -17.54
C THR A 132 -6.72 4.84 -16.75
N ASN A 133 -7.77 5.31 -17.45
CA ASN A 133 -9.02 5.70 -16.81
C ASN A 133 -9.73 4.52 -16.12
N GLU A 134 -9.39 3.27 -16.44
CA GLU A 134 -9.99 2.07 -15.85
C GLU A 134 -9.09 1.45 -14.77
N PHE A 135 -7.78 1.35 -15.04
CA PHE A 135 -6.84 0.64 -14.18
C PHE A 135 -5.55 1.39 -13.87
N LEU A 136 -4.99 1.10 -12.70
CA LEU A 136 -3.69 1.54 -12.23
C LEU A 136 -2.79 0.31 -12.12
N TYR A 137 -1.57 0.42 -12.63
CA TYR A 137 -0.56 -0.62 -12.56
C TYR A 137 0.61 -0.11 -11.75
N TYR A 138 0.83 -0.73 -10.60
CA TYR A 138 2.01 -0.52 -9.79
C TYR A 138 2.99 -1.66 -10.03
N GLU A 139 4.28 -1.37 -9.97
CA GLU A 139 5.35 -2.37 -10.05
C GLU A 139 5.89 -2.60 -8.64
N ASP A 140 5.93 -3.85 -8.20
CA ASP A 140 6.56 -4.23 -6.93
C ASP A 140 8.09 -4.30 -7.06
N SER A 141 8.79 -4.60 -5.96
CA SER A 141 10.26 -4.71 -5.96
C SER A 141 10.82 -5.83 -6.84
N ASN A 142 9.99 -6.79 -7.25
CA ASN A 142 10.37 -7.88 -8.15
C ASN A 142 10.11 -7.55 -9.62
N GLY A 143 9.58 -6.37 -9.94
CA GLY A 143 9.16 -6.01 -11.29
C GLY A 143 7.83 -6.65 -11.71
N MET A 144 7.05 -7.20 -10.77
CA MET A 144 5.74 -7.78 -11.06
C MET A 144 4.66 -6.70 -10.99
N PRO A 145 3.78 -6.60 -12.00
CA PRO A 145 2.70 -5.65 -11.99
C PRO A 145 1.62 -6.03 -10.96
N LEU A 146 1.04 -5.01 -10.34
CA LEU A 146 -0.11 -5.05 -9.46
C LEU A 146 -1.21 -4.20 -10.10
N MET A 147 -2.38 -4.78 -10.28
CA MET A 147 -3.50 -4.16 -10.99
C MET A 147 -4.58 -3.72 -10.00
N PHE A 148 -4.90 -2.42 -10.02
CA PHE A 148 -5.95 -1.82 -9.20
C PHE A 148 -6.94 -1.07 -10.09
N ARG A 149 -8.15 -0.84 -9.60
CA ARG A 149 -9.08 0.07 -10.28
C ARG A 149 -8.69 1.52 -10.07
N THR A 150 -8.83 2.32 -11.12
CA THR A 150 -8.58 3.75 -11.08
C THR A 150 -9.61 4.50 -10.23
N ASP A 151 -10.87 4.07 -10.27
CA ASP A 151 -11.98 4.75 -9.58
C ASP A 151 -11.81 4.77 -8.06
N ASP A 152 -11.65 3.59 -7.45
CA ASP A 152 -11.74 3.40 -6.01
C ASP A 152 -10.47 2.82 -5.39
N GLY A 153 -9.54 2.28 -6.19
CA GLY A 153 -8.28 1.71 -5.70
C GLY A 153 -8.38 0.26 -5.25
N THR A 154 -9.49 -0.40 -5.55
CA THR A 154 -9.69 -1.82 -5.25
C THR A 154 -8.67 -2.66 -6.02
N LEU A 155 -8.04 -3.60 -5.31
CA LEU A 155 -7.15 -4.59 -5.92
C LEU A 155 -7.95 -5.49 -6.89
N VAL A 156 -7.49 -5.58 -8.14
CA VAL A 156 -8.04 -6.47 -9.17
C VAL A 156 -7.20 -7.75 -9.25
N SER A 157 -5.87 -7.61 -9.29
CA SER A 157 -4.93 -8.73 -9.36
C SER A 157 -3.55 -8.32 -8.87
N ASP A 158 -2.87 -9.21 -8.16
CA ASP A 158 -1.52 -9.09 -7.60
C ASP A 158 -0.62 -10.28 -8.01
N ASN A 159 -0.91 -10.89 -9.16
CA ASN A 159 -0.21 -12.08 -9.65
C ASN A 159 -0.07 -12.03 -11.18
N GLU A 160 0.25 -13.16 -11.83
CA GLU A 160 0.40 -13.25 -13.30
C GLU A 160 -0.81 -12.71 -14.09
N PHE A 161 -2.01 -12.66 -13.50
CA PHE A 161 -3.17 -12.06 -14.16
C PHE A 161 -3.09 -10.53 -14.28
N ALA A 162 -2.29 -9.86 -13.45
CA ALA A 162 -2.03 -8.43 -13.56
C ALA A 162 -1.20 -8.10 -14.81
N ASP A 163 -0.25 -8.97 -15.18
CA ASP A 163 0.55 -8.84 -16.40
C ASP A 163 -0.33 -9.00 -17.65
N MET A 164 -1.21 -10.02 -17.64
CA MET A 164 -2.23 -10.17 -18.69
C MET A 164 -3.14 -8.95 -18.77
N GLY A 165 -3.57 -8.42 -17.62
CA GLY A 165 -4.40 -7.22 -17.56
C GLY A 165 -3.68 -5.98 -18.11
N LEU A 166 -2.38 -5.82 -17.85
CA LEU A 166 -1.60 -4.71 -18.39
C LEU A 166 -1.57 -4.77 -19.92
N TYR A 167 -1.28 -5.94 -20.49
CA TYR A 167 -1.32 -6.15 -21.94
C TYR A 167 -2.70 -5.84 -22.54
N GLU A 168 -3.78 -6.30 -21.90
CA GLU A 168 -5.15 -5.99 -22.33
C GLU A 168 -5.45 -4.47 -22.28
N SER A 169 -4.98 -3.75 -21.25
CA SER A 169 -5.15 -2.30 -21.16
C SER A 169 -4.38 -1.56 -22.25
N GLU A 170 -3.16 -2.00 -22.58
CA GLU A 170 -2.38 -1.44 -23.70
C GLU A 170 -3.13 -1.61 -25.03
N GLU A 171 -3.66 -2.81 -25.31
CA GLU A 171 -4.49 -3.04 -26.50
C GLU A 171 -5.76 -2.17 -26.49
N ASN A 172 -6.40 -2.01 -25.34
CA ASN A 172 -7.59 -1.17 -25.19
C ASN A 172 -7.30 0.32 -25.43
N VAL A 173 -6.12 0.79 -25.03
CA VAL A 173 -5.65 2.15 -25.34
C VAL A 173 -5.42 2.32 -26.84
N GLU A 174 -4.78 1.36 -27.50
CA GLU A 174 -4.57 1.38 -28.97
C GLU A 174 -5.91 1.37 -29.72
N ASN A 175 -6.89 0.61 -29.22
CA ASN A 175 -8.25 0.55 -29.76
C ASN A 175 -9.13 1.74 -29.37
N GLY A 176 -8.67 2.62 -28.48
CA GLY A 176 -9.37 3.83 -28.01
C GLY A 176 -10.54 3.56 -27.06
N THR A 177 -10.60 2.38 -26.44
CA THR A 177 -11.59 2.03 -25.40
C THR A 177 -11.12 2.39 -24.00
N GLU A 178 -9.80 2.52 -23.81
CA GLU A 178 -9.17 3.10 -22.62
C GLU A 178 -8.34 4.34 -22.98
N GLN A 179 -8.07 5.18 -21.99
CA GLN A 179 -7.33 6.42 -22.12
C GLN A 179 -6.19 6.43 -21.09
N ILE A 180 -4.97 6.66 -21.56
CA ILE A 180 -3.81 6.87 -20.69
C ILE A 180 -4.04 8.09 -19.81
N LEU A 181 -3.81 7.94 -18.52
CA LEU A 181 -3.75 9.04 -17.57
C LEU A 181 -2.30 9.49 -17.39
N PRO A 182 -1.97 10.76 -17.66
CA PRO A 182 -0.66 11.29 -17.33
C PRO A 182 -0.52 11.37 -15.80
N PHE A 183 0.66 11.02 -15.30
CA PHE A 183 0.99 11.10 -13.89
C PHE A 183 2.39 11.69 -13.67
N THR A 184 2.64 12.19 -12.47
CA THR A 184 3.97 12.65 -12.06
C THR A 184 4.83 11.45 -11.69
N ASP A 185 5.95 11.30 -12.42
CA ASP A 185 7.00 10.34 -12.13
C ASP A 185 8.01 10.95 -11.15
N TYR A 186 8.23 10.26 -10.04
CA TYR A 186 9.14 10.68 -8.98
C TYR A 186 10.45 9.87 -8.96
N CYS A 187 10.64 8.88 -9.84
CA CYS A 187 11.89 8.12 -9.91
C CYS A 187 13.07 8.97 -10.39
N SER A 188 12.85 10.10 -11.07
CA SER A 188 13.93 11.05 -11.38
C SER A 188 14.45 11.80 -10.15
N ASP A 189 13.70 11.84 -9.06
CA ASP A 189 14.09 12.56 -7.84
C ASP A 189 14.98 11.71 -6.92
N GLU A 190 14.99 10.38 -7.09
CA GLU A 190 15.86 9.46 -6.33
C GLU A 190 17.33 9.51 -6.77
N GLU A 191 17.63 9.82 -8.03
CA GLU A 191 19.02 10.07 -8.46
C GLU A 191 19.59 11.36 -7.86
N SER A 192 18.76 12.28 -7.35
CA SER A 192 19.24 13.54 -6.75
C SER A 192 19.46 13.47 -5.23
N ALA A 193 18.93 12.45 -4.54
CA ALA A 193 19.04 12.33 -3.09
C ALA A 193 20.25 11.50 -2.62
N CYS A 194 20.89 10.77 -3.55
CA CYS A 194 22.06 9.93 -3.27
C CYS A 194 23.42 10.65 -3.45
N ASP A 195 23.44 11.90 -3.89
CA ASP A 195 24.66 12.69 -4.15
C ASP A 195 25.13 13.56 -2.96
N LEU A 196 24.72 13.25 -1.72
CA LEU A 196 25.13 14.02 -0.53
C LEU A 196 26.21 13.37 0.35
N GLU A 197 26.89 12.34 -0.13
CA GLU A 197 28.07 11.77 0.54
C GLU A 197 29.33 11.82 -0.32
N ASP A 198 29.65 12.97 -0.92
CA ASP A 198 30.97 13.19 -1.53
C ASP A 198 31.35 14.69 -1.52
N GLU A 199 31.27 15.36 -0.36
CA GLU A 199 32.02 16.61 -0.15
C GLU A 199 32.98 16.52 1.04
N GLU A 200 34.24 16.27 0.67
CA GLU A 200 35.47 16.81 1.26
C GLU A 200 35.80 16.48 2.73
N ASP A 201 36.31 15.26 2.97
CA ASP A 201 37.44 15.08 3.88
C ASP A 201 38.76 15.41 3.14
N MET A 202 38.98 16.71 2.88
CA MET A 202 40.29 17.25 2.54
C MET A 202 40.96 17.83 3.81
N GLU A 203 41.46 16.97 4.69
CA GLU A 203 42.57 17.34 5.59
C GLU A 203 43.49 16.13 5.88
N LEU A 204 44.63 16.07 5.19
CA LEU A 204 46.00 16.16 5.77
C LEU A 204 47.10 15.85 4.73
#